data_AF-A0ABC9WW96-F1
#
_entry.id   AF-A0ABC9WW96-F1
#
_cell.length_a   1.000
_cell.length_b   1.000
_cell.length_c   1.000
_cell.angle_alpha   90.00
_cell.angle_beta   90.00
_cell.angle_gamma   90.00
#
_symmetry.space_group_name_H-M   'P 1'
#
loop_
_entity.id
_entity.type
_entity.pdbx_description
1 polymer ?
#
loop_
_entity_poly.entity_id
_entity_poly.type
_entity_poly.pdbx_seq_one_letter_code
_entity_poly.pdbx_strand_id
1 'polypeptide(L)'
;MAPLRGAGEVREERDGDPAASPALRRFTWEEIGQRNGQGSPPQERWLVIERKVYDISSFYRRHPGGARLIGSHAGQDATDAFVAFHVDKVLVSKYLKSLQIGELAPDQPSIEPTKNKMLVKDFRELRATVEKMGLLKPNQLFFFLHLAHILLLDTAAWLILFYFGTSLMPFIVSLVALTVSQVQASWLQHDLGHLSVFRKTKWNHLLHKFVMCHLIDLAWMLTFYIRFFYTYGSLLEIKSLLAYYFIFRMLESSWFVWVSQMNHIPMDIYYDNNLDWVSTQLQATCNVEQSLFNDWFTGHLNFQIEHHLFPTMPRHNYWKVAPLVKSLCAKHGIEYQCKPLLTAFADIVHSLKNSGELWLDAYLHKTTLMRRNNTFELFSNSEEEPRRQLDVIYGGEVTAGDRIKQGEGEARDGRPEPKHPAASIP
;
A
#
# COMPACT_ATOMS: atom_id res chain seq x y z
N MET A 1 64.29 12.12 66.62
CA MET A 1 65.15 11.53 65.58
C MET A 1 65.21 12.48 64.40
N ALA A 2 66.40 12.59 63.80
CA ALA A 2 66.86 13.63 62.88
C ALA A 2 66.07 13.75 61.55
N PRO A 3 66.17 14.91 60.85
CA PRO A 3 65.54 15.19 59.56
C PRO A 3 66.49 14.95 58.38
N LEU A 4 65.98 14.61 57.18
CA LEU A 4 66.68 14.87 55.90
C LEU A 4 65.69 15.03 54.72
N ARG A 5 66.11 15.91 53.79
CA ARG A 5 65.45 16.50 52.61
C ARG A 5 65.14 15.52 51.46
N GLY A 6 64.26 15.94 50.53
CA GLY A 6 64.44 15.62 49.10
C GLY A 6 63.22 15.68 48.16
N ALA A 7 63.10 16.80 47.42
CA ALA A 7 62.71 16.97 46.00
C ALA A 7 61.47 16.28 45.37
N GLY A 8 60.67 17.07 44.63
CA GLY A 8 59.75 16.59 43.58
C GLY A 8 58.77 17.66 43.08
N GLU A 9 59.06 18.24 41.91
CA GLU A 9 58.29 19.28 41.21
C GLU A 9 57.19 18.71 40.28
N VAL A 10 56.07 19.45 40.20
CA VAL A 10 55.23 19.77 39.00
C VAL A 10 54.41 18.66 38.31
N ARG A 11 53.08 18.91 38.16
CA ARG A 11 52.40 19.10 36.86
C ARG A 11 50.97 19.63 37.01
N GLU A 12 50.74 20.83 36.45
CA GLU A 12 49.44 21.43 36.17
C GLU A 12 48.63 20.54 35.22
N GLU A 13 47.37 20.27 35.58
CA GLU A 13 46.35 19.74 34.67
C GLU A 13 45.99 20.83 33.65
N ARG A 14 46.18 20.51 32.37
CA ARG A 14 45.63 21.31 31.25
C ARG A 14 44.19 20.88 31.02
N ASP A 15 43.30 21.86 31.10
CA ASP A 15 41.92 21.78 30.64
C ASP A 15 41.83 21.18 29.24
N GLY A 16 41.15 20.03 29.14
CA GLY A 16 40.77 19.41 27.89
C GLY A 16 39.44 19.98 27.40
N ASP A 17 39.46 20.46 26.16
CA ASP A 17 38.29 20.82 25.34
C ASP A 17 37.15 19.78 25.47
N PRO A 18 35.87 20.17 25.53
CA PRO A 18 34.77 19.23 25.62
C PRO A 18 34.69 18.39 24.34
N ALA A 19 34.84 17.08 24.50
CA ALA A 19 34.84 16.08 23.45
C ALA A 19 33.74 16.32 22.40
N ALA A 20 34.16 16.64 21.18
CA ALA A 20 33.30 16.59 20.01
C ALA A 20 32.70 15.19 19.88
N SER A 21 31.38 15.11 19.73
CA SER A 21 30.70 13.85 19.39
C SER A 21 31.39 13.20 18.17
N PRO A 22 31.59 11.87 18.15
CA PRO A 22 32.27 11.23 17.03
C PRO A 22 31.54 11.59 15.72
N ALA A 23 32.28 12.18 14.77
CA ALA A 23 31.72 12.66 13.53
C ALA A 23 31.01 11.51 12.80
N LEU A 24 29.71 11.67 12.53
CA LEU A 24 28.92 10.69 11.79
C LEU A 24 29.57 10.44 10.43
N ARG A 25 29.68 9.16 10.05
CA ARG A 25 30.22 8.75 8.76
C ARG A 25 29.37 9.34 7.62
N ARG A 26 30.03 9.76 6.54
CA ARG A 26 29.39 10.33 5.35
C ARG A 26 29.35 9.30 4.24
N PHE A 27 28.25 9.27 3.49
CA PHE A 27 28.01 8.31 2.41
C PHE A 27 27.55 9.00 1.12
N THR A 28 27.86 8.40 -0.03
CA THR A 28 27.34 8.84 -1.35
C THR A 28 26.13 8.01 -1.79
N TRP A 29 25.37 8.52 -2.77
CA TRP A 29 24.28 7.75 -3.36
C TRP A 29 24.75 6.50 -4.10
N GLU A 30 25.95 6.51 -4.70
CA GLU A 30 26.50 5.30 -5.34
C GLU A 30 26.75 4.19 -4.32
N GLU A 31 27.33 4.53 -3.17
CA GLU A 31 27.58 3.56 -2.10
C GLU A 31 26.28 2.97 -1.56
N ILE A 32 25.27 3.82 -1.34
CA ILE A 32 23.96 3.41 -0.81
C ILE A 32 23.21 2.53 -1.81
N GLY A 33 23.22 2.89 -3.11
CA GLY A 33 22.53 2.14 -4.15
C GLY A 33 23.03 0.71 -4.31
N GLN A 34 24.30 0.44 -3.98
CA GLN A 34 24.87 -0.92 -3.95
C GLN A 34 24.34 -1.76 -2.77
N ARG A 35 23.86 -1.12 -1.70
CA ARG A 35 23.31 -1.77 -0.49
C ARG A 35 21.81 -1.97 -0.57
N ASN A 36 21.35 -2.51 -1.70
CA ASN A 36 19.97 -2.94 -1.91
C ASN A 36 19.71 -4.38 -1.38
N GLY A 37 20.76 -5.03 -0.87
CA GLY A 37 20.82 -6.41 -0.39
C GLY A 37 20.44 -7.48 -1.42
N GLN A 38 20.63 -7.19 -2.70
CA GLN A 38 20.71 -8.19 -3.76
C GLN A 38 22.15 -8.71 -3.87
N GLY A 39 22.33 -9.91 -4.43
CA GLY A 39 23.64 -10.57 -4.59
C GLY A 39 23.90 -11.74 -3.63
N SER A 40 25.00 -12.47 -3.91
CA SER A 40 25.47 -13.62 -3.12
C SER A 40 26.92 -13.40 -2.67
N PRO A 41 27.23 -13.41 -1.35
CA PRO A 41 26.30 -13.53 -0.22
C PRO A 41 25.35 -12.32 -0.09
N PRO A 42 24.23 -12.44 0.66
CA PRO A 42 23.25 -11.36 0.81
C PRO A 42 23.93 -10.09 1.33
N GLN A 43 23.94 -9.05 0.50
CA GLN A 43 24.56 -7.78 0.87
C GLN A 43 23.75 -7.04 1.93
N GLU A 44 24.39 -6.05 2.55
CA GLU A 44 23.75 -5.14 3.49
C GLU A 44 22.57 -4.41 2.82
N ARG A 45 21.58 -4.04 3.64
CA ARG A 45 20.38 -3.30 3.24
C ARG A 45 20.39 -1.95 3.91
N TRP A 46 20.66 -0.91 3.15
CA TRP A 46 20.65 0.45 3.66
C TRP A 46 19.47 1.23 3.10
N LEU A 47 19.02 2.26 3.80
CA LEU A 47 18.04 3.21 3.27
C LEU A 47 18.33 4.61 3.80
N VAL A 48 17.77 5.62 3.13
CA VAL A 48 17.89 7.02 3.53
C VAL A 48 16.54 7.53 4.03
N ILE A 49 16.54 8.21 5.18
CA ILE A 49 15.40 8.99 5.67
C ILE A 49 15.93 10.36 6.09
N GLU A 50 15.42 11.43 5.49
CA GLU A 50 15.80 12.81 5.82
C GLU A 50 17.33 13.02 5.84
N ARG A 51 18.02 12.52 4.79
CA ARG A 51 19.49 12.50 4.63
C ARG A 51 20.28 11.63 5.60
N LYS A 52 19.64 10.98 6.57
CA LYS A 52 20.30 10.03 7.48
C LYS A 52 20.30 8.65 6.86
N VAL A 53 21.41 7.92 7.02
CA VAL A 53 21.62 6.59 6.45
C VAL A 53 21.44 5.55 7.54
N TYR A 54 20.60 4.55 7.27
CA TYR A 54 20.24 3.49 8.21
C TYR A 54 20.57 2.12 7.64
N ASP A 55 21.22 1.27 8.44
CA ASP A 55 21.37 -0.15 8.15
C ASP A 55 20.20 -0.93 8.74
N ILE A 56 19.38 -1.52 7.86
CA ILE A 56 18.21 -2.31 8.22
C ILE A 56 18.44 -3.82 8.08
N SER A 57 19.67 -4.27 7.80
CA SER A 57 19.99 -5.68 7.51
C SER A 57 19.52 -6.65 8.61
N SER A 58 19.64 -6.25 9.88
CA SER A 58 19.19 -7.04 11.04
C SER A 58 17.75 -6.73 11.48
N PHE A 59 17.14 -5.68 10.95
CA PHE A 59 15.84 -5.16 11.38
C PHE A 59 14.70 -5.48 10.41
N TYR A 60 14.97 -5.59 9.11
CA TYR A 60 13.92 -5.69 8.10
C TYR A 60 12.93 -6.84 8.35
N ARG A 61 13.39 -8.02 8.79
CA ARG A 61 12.52 -9.16 9.15
C ARG A 61 11.66 -8.92 10.40
N ARG A 62 12.09 -8.01 11.27
CA ARG A 62 11.40 -7.64 12.53
C ARG A 62 10.55 -6.38 12.38
N HIS A 63 10.58 -5.74 11.21
CA HIS A 63 9.81 -4.54 10.95
C HIS A 63 8.31 -4.85 11.06
N PRO A 64 7.54 -4.14 11.91
CA PRO A 64 6.11 -4.42 12.10
C PRO A 64 5.25 -4.30 10.84
N GLY A 65 5.66 -3.45 9.89
CA GLY A 65 5.00 -3.32 8.58
C GLY A 65 5.38 -4.41 7.56
N GLY A 66 6.15 -5.41 7.99
CA GLY A 66 6.57 -6.54 7.16
C GLY A 66 7.92 -6.33 6.47
N ALA A 67 8.60 -7.47 6.21
CA ALA A 67 9.95 -7.52 5.66
C ALA A 67 10.03 -7.08 4.20
N ARG A 68 9.00 -7.41 3.40
CA ARG A 68 8.94 -7.08 1.98
C ARG A 68 8.82 -5.58 1.73
N LEU A 69 8.00 -4.88 2.53
CA LEU A 69 7.72 -3.46 2.36
C LEU A 69 8.94 -2.58 2.65
N ILE A 70 9.62 -2.82 3.78
CA ILE A 70 10.84 -2.07 4.10
C ILE A 70 12.00 -2.51 3.21
N GLY A 71 12.06 -3.80 2.86
CA GLY A 71 13.10 -4.36 2.01
C GLY A 71 13.05 -3.83 0.57
N SER A 72 11.88 -3.48 0.04
CA SER A 72 11.76 -2.89 -1.30
C SER A 72 12.32 -1.47 -1.40
N HIS A 73 12.60 -0.81 -0.27
CA HIS A 73 13.23 0.51 -0.22
C HIS A 73 14.74 0.43 0.06
N ALA A 74 15.32 -0.77 0.10
CA ALA A 74 16.76 -0.92 0.28
C ALA A 74 17.51 -0.31 -0.92
N GLY A 75 18.54 0.48 -0.63
CA GLY A 75 19.32 1.26 -1.57
C GLY A 75 18.69 2.58 -2.02
N GLN A 76 17.57 3.01 -1.42
CA GLN A 76 16.77 4.15 -1.93
C GLN A 76 16.50 5.23 -0.86
N ASP A 77 15.99 6.39 -1.32
CA ASP A 77 15.32 7.37 -0.45
C ASP A 77 13.94 6.86 -0.02
N ALA A 78 13.81 6.51 1.26
CA ALA A 78 12.55 6.04 1.86
C ALA A 78 11.79 7.16 2.60
N THR A 79 12.20 8.42 2.48
CA THR A 79 11.67 9.53 3.31
C THR A 79 10.16 9.67 3.19
N ASP A 80 9.61 9.75 1.97
CA ASP A 80 8.18 10.04 1.78
C ASP A 80 7.30 8.86 2.24
N ALA A 81 7.71 7.63 1.95
CA ALA A 81 7.08 6.42 2.48
C ALA A 81 7.12 6.38 4.02
N PHE A 82 8.30 6.65 4.60
CA PHE A 82 8.47 6.69 6.05
C PHE A 82 7.54 7.73 6.70
N VAL A 83 7.46 8.93 6.11
CA VAL A 83 6.64 10.02 6.60
C VAL A 83 5.15 9.71 6.46
N ALA A 84 4.72 9.00 5.40
CA ALA A 84 3.34 8.58 5.20
C ALA A 84 2.83 7.57 6.26
N PHE A 85 3.63 6.55 6.59
CA PHE A 85 3.15 5.43 7.42
C PHE A 85 3.50 5.52 8.91
N HIS A 86 4.54 6.29 9.28
CA HIS A 86 5.00 6.35 10.69
C HIS A 86 4.43 7.56 11.43
N VAL A 87 3.22 7.42 12.00
CA VAL A 87 2.54 8.48 12.76
C VAL A 87 3.24 8.80 14.09
N ASP A 88 3.64 7.77 14.85
CA ASP A 88 4.29 7.95 16.15
C ASP A 88 5.81 8.13 16.00
N LYS A 89 6.23 9.36 15.69
CA LYS A 89 7.64 9.71 15.51
C LYS A 89 8.48 9.45 16.77
N VAL A 90 7.89 9.55 17.96
CA VAL A 90 8.61 9.34 19.23
C VAL A 90 8.97 7.87 19.39
N LEU A 91 8.00 6.96 19.21
CA LEU A 91 8.24 5.53 19.27
C LEU A 91 9.28 5.11 18.22
N VAL A 92 9.09 5.54 16.98
CA VAL A 92 9.93 5.13 15.85
C VAL A 92 11.36 5.66 15.99
N SER A 93 11.54 6.87 16.53
CA SER A 93 12.88 7.42 16.79
C SER A 93 13.74 6.55 17.69
N LYS A 94 13.14 5.78 18.62
CA LYS A 94 13.86 4.86 19.50
C LYS A 94 14.51 3.71 18.73
N TYR A 95 13.83 3.20 17.70
CA TYR A 95 14.36 2.16 16.82
C TYR A 95 15.40 2.73 15.84
N LEU A 96 15.12 3.90 15.25
CA LEU A 96 16.02 4.53 14.27
C LEU A 96 17.40 4.86 14.83
N LYS A 97 17.49 5.28 16.10
CA LYS A 97 18.76 5.63 16.75
C LYS A 97 19.79 4.50 16.69
N SER A 98 19.38 3.25 16.90
CA SER A 98 20.29 2.10 16.85
C SER A 98 20.65 1.64 15.44
N LEU A 99 19.89 2.08 14.42
CA LEU A 99 20.07 1.67 13.02
C LEU A 99 20.87 2.70 12.22
N GLN A 100 21.03 3.93 12.73
CA GLN A 100 21.72 4.99 12.03
C GLN A 100 23.22 4.69 11.97
N ILE A 101 23.77 4.62 10.76
CA ILE A 101 25.21 4.39 10.51
C ILE A 101 25.94 5.66 10.07
N GLY A 102 25.20 6.70 9.67
CA GLY A 102 25.74 8.00 9.29
C GLY A 102 24.75 8.87 8.55
N GLU A 103 25.25 9.73 7.66
CA GLU A 103 24.46 10.72 6.90
C GLU A 103 24.99 10.88 5.47
N LEU A 104 24.15 11.39 4.56
CA LEU A 104 24.56 11.74 3.21
C LEU A 104 25.62 12.84 3.24
N ALA A 105 26.65 12.70 2.41
CA ALA A 105 27.69 13.71 2.27
C ALA A 105 27.07 15.08 1.86
N PRO A 106 27.60 16.22 2.33
CA PRO A 106 26.99 17.54 2.12
C PRO A 106 26.79 17.94 0.65
N ASP A 107 27.65 17.43 -0.24
CA ASP A 107 27.62 17.61 -1.69
C ASP A 107 26.53 16.77 -2.38
N GLN A 108 26.03 15.74 -1.71
CA GLN A 108 25.00 14.85 -2.24
C GLN A 108 23.60 15.47 -2.11
N PRO A 109 22.74 15.35 -3.15
CA PRO A 109 21.37 15.87 -3.08
C PRO A 109 20.56 15.12 -2.03
N SER A 110 19.61 15.81 -1.40
CA SER A 110 18.74 15.22 -0.37
C SER A 110 17.70 14.24 -0.92
N ILE A 111 17.42 14.30 -2.22
CA ILE A 111 16.55 13.37 -2.95
C ILE A 111 17.47 12.55 -3.85
N GLU A 112 17.22 11.25 -3.95
CA GLU A 112 18.00 10.34 -4.78
C GLU A 112 18.08 10.85 -6.24
N PRO A 113 19.27 10.89 -6.87
CA PRO A 113 19.49 11.52 -8.18
C PRO A 113 18.64 10.95 -9.33
N THR A 114 18.26 9.68 -9.25
CA THR A 114 17.47 8.97 -10.27
C THR A 114 15.98 9.36 -10.27
N LYS A 115 15.53 10.07 -9.23
CA LYS A 115 14.12 10.32 -8.96
C LYS A 115 13.65 11.68 -9.47
N ASN A 116 12.33 11.85 -9.65
CA ASN A 116 11.75 13.12 -10.06
C ASN A 116 11.78 14.16 -8.92
N LYS A 117 12.89 14.90 -8.83
CA LYS A 117 13.14 15.90 -7.79
C LYS A 117 12.06 16.99 -7.71
N MET A 118 11.52 17.44 -8.85
CA MET A 118 10.51 18.51 -8.86
C MET A 118 9.18 18.01 -8.30
N LEU A 119 8.73 16.83 -8.73
CA LEU A 119 7.51 16.20 -8.22
C LEU A 119 7.60 15.95 -6.72
N VAL A 120 8.69 15.35 -6.25
CA VAL A 120 8.88 15.06 -4.82
C VAL A 120 8.88 16.34 -3.99
N LYS A 121 9.52 17.42 -4.47
CA LYS A 121 9.52 18.71 -3.78
C LYS A 121 8.12 19.31 -3.70
N ASP A 122 7.39 19.35 -4.81
CA ASP A 122 6.04 19.90 -4.86
C ASP A 122 5.06 19.05 -4.04
N PHE A 123 5.24 17.72 -4.01
CA PHE A 123 4.46 16.83 -3.16
C PHE A 123 4.71 17.10 -1.67
N ARG A 124 5.97 17.30 -1.26
CA ARG A 124 6.32 17.67 0.12
C ARG A 124 5.69 19.02 0.51
N GLU A 125 5.62 19.98 -0.41
CA GLU A 125 4.92 21.26 -0.21
C GLU A 125 3.40 21.08 -0.12
N LEU A 126 2.80 20.25 -0.98
CA LEU A 126 1.40 19.86 -0.91
C LEU A 126 1.09 19.23 0.45
N ARG A 127 1.93 18.30 0.91
CA ARG A 127 1.77 17.67 2.22
C ARG A 127 1.83 18.68 3.37
N ALA A 128 2.79 19.61 3.34
CA ALA A 128 2.86 20.69 4.33
C ALA A 128 1.58 21.55 4.33
N THR A 129 1.00 21.78 3.15
CA THR A 129 -0.29 22.49 3.00
C THR A 129 -1.44 21.69 3.61
N VAL A 130 -1.52 20.39 3.32
CA VAL A 130 -2.52 19.45 3.88
C VAL A 130 -2.45 19.40 5.42
N GLU A 131 -1.23 19.38 5.97
CA GLU A 131 -0.98 19.44 7.41
C GLU A 131 -1.42 20.77 8.01
N LYS A 132 -1.09 21.90 7.36
CA LYS A 132 -1.51 23.25 7.78
C LYS A 132 -3.03 23.43 7.77
N MET A 133 -3.71 22.84 6.78
CA MET A 133 -5.17 22.81 6.69
C MET A 133 -5.81 21.90 7.77
N GLY A 134 -5.02 21.10 8.48
CA GLY A 134 -5.50 20.19 9.51
C GLY A 134 -6.26 18.98 8.97
N LEU A 135 -6.11 18.66 7.68
CA LEU A 135 -6.86 17.57 7.03
C LEU A 135 -6.49 16.17 7.54
N LEU A 136 -5.30 16.00 8.13
CA LEU A 136 -4.90 14.74 8.77
C LEU A 136 -5.50 14.56 10.18
N LYS A 137 -6.19 15.57 10.74
CA LYS A 137 -6.76 15.47 12.09
C LYS A 137 -8.14 14.81 12.05
N PRO A 138 -8.41 13.81 12.90
CA PRO A 138 -9.72 13.17 12.98
C PRO A 138 -10.78 14.15 13.47
N ASN A 139 -11.94 14.11 12.82
CA ASN A 139 -13.18 14.74 13.29
C ASN A 139 -14.01 13.70 14.07
N GLN A 140 -13.98 13.79 15.39
CA GLN A 140 -14.68 12.84 16.27
C GLN A 140 -16.20 12.91 16.11
N LEU A 141 -16.75 14.09 15.85
CA LEU A 141 -18.19 14.26 15.63
C LEU A 141 -18.64 13.51 14.38
N PHE A 142 -17.87 13.58 13.29
CA PHE A 142 -18.15 12.82 12.07
C PHE A 142 -18.24 11.31 12.36
N PHE A 143 -17.25 10.75 13.04
CA PHE A 143 -17.23 9.32 13.35
C PHE A 143 -18.29 8.91 14.37
N PHE A 144 -18.60 9.78 15.35
CA PHE A 144 -19.71 9.56 16.29
C PHE A 144 -21.06 9.52 15.57
N LEU A 145 -21.34 10.49 14.69
CA LEU A 145 -22.57 10.51 13.90
C LEU A 145 -22.65 9.30 12.96
N HIS A 146 -21.52 8.87 12.41
CA HIS A 146 -21.47 7.67 11.59
C HIS A 146 -21.78 6.39 12.39
N LEU A 147 -21.22 6.25 13.59
CA LEU A 147 -21.54 5.15 14.49
C LEU A 147 -23.03 5.19 14.91
N ALA A 148 -23.56 6.37 15.23
CA ALA A 148 -24.96 6.54 15.57
C ALA A 148 -25.89 6.14 14.41
N HIS A 149 -25.53 6.50 13.18
CA HIS A 149 -26.24 6.08 11.97
C HIS A 149 -26.26 4.55 11.80
N ILE A 150 -25.13 3.88 12.00
CA ILE A 150 -25.05 2.40 11.94
C ILE A 150 -25.99 1.77 12.99
N LEU A 151 -25.90 2.22 14.25
CA LEU A 151 -26.74 1.71 15.33
C LEU A 151 -28.23 1.98 15.10
N LEU A 152 -28.56 3.13 14.51
CA LEU A 152 -29.94 3.48 14.16
C LEU A 152 -30.49 2.53 13.08
N LEU A 153 -29.72 2.24 12.02
CA LEU A 153 -30.13 1.30 10.97
C LEU A 153 -30.27 -0.13 11.49
N ASP A 154 -29.34 -0.58 12.34
CA ASP A 154 -29.39 -1.91 12.96
C ASP A 154 -30.64 -2.08 13.83
N THR A 155 -30.94 -1.06 14.65
CA THR A 155 -32.14 -1.01 15.48
C THR A 155 -33.40 -0.93 14.63
N ALA A 156 -33.40 -0.11 13.56
CA ALA A 156 -34.53 0.03 12.66
C ALA A 156 -34.87 -1.29 11.96
N ALA A 157 -33.87 -2.05 11.49
CA ALA A 157 -34.09 -3.37 10.90
C ALA A 157 -34.87 -4.29 11.86
N TRP A 158 -34.43 -4.39 13.11
CA TRP A 158 -35.13 -5.17 14.12
C TRP A 158 -36.54 -4.64 14.41
N LEU A 159 -36.71 -3.32 14.59
CA LEU A 159 -38.01 -2.70 14.85
C LEU A 159 -39.01 -2.92 13.70
N ILE A 160 -38.54 -2.96 12.45
CA ILE A 160 -39.40 -3.22 11.28
C ILE A 160 -40.05 -4.60 11.41
N LEU A 161 -39.28 -5.63 11.72
CA LEU A 161 -39.83 -6.99 11.93
C LEU A 161 -40.70 -7.06 13.18
N PHE A 162 -40.31 -6.38 14.26
CA PHE A 162 -41.04 -6.38 15.52
C PHE A 162 -42.44 -5.75 15.39
N TYR A 163 -42.55 -4.58 14.74
CA TYR A 163 -43.81 -3.84 14.64
C TYR A 163 -44.67 -4.26 13.44
N PHE A 164 -44.07 -4.51 12.27
CA PHE A 164 -44.80 -4.79 11.04
C PHE A 164 -44.90 -6.29 10.71
N GLY A 165 -44.32 -7.14 11.57
CA GLY A 165 -44.33 -8.60 11.43
C GLY A 165 -43.36 -9.11 10.37
N THR A 166 -43.50 -10.38 10.01
CA THR A 166 -42.53 -11.13 9.19
C THR A 166 -43.01 -11.37 7.76
N SER A 167 -43.99 -10.59 7.29
CA SER A 167 -44.42 -10.65 5.89
C SER A 167 -43.31 -10.23 4.94
N LEU A 168 -43.44 -10.55 3.66
CA LEU A 168 -42.37 -10.38 2.67
C LEU A 168 -41.80 -8.95 2.62
N MET A 169 -42.66 -7.93 2.73
CA MET A 169 -42.21 -6.52 2.62
C MET A 169 -41.39 -6.06 3.83
N PRO A 170 -41.88 -6.14 5.09
CA PRO A 170 -41.06 -5.92 6.28
C PRO A 170 -39.77 -6.75 6.30
N PHE A 171 -39.84 -8.01 5.86
CA PHE A 171 -38.66 -8.87 5.75
C PHE A 171 -37.60 -8.29 4.81
N ILE A 172 -37.98 -7.91 3.59
CA ILE A 172 -37.06 -7.30 2.61
C ILE A 172 -36.54 -5.94 3.10
N VAL A 173 -37.39 -5.09 3.67
CA VAL A 173 -36.97 -3.76 4.13
C VAL A 173 -36.01 -3.87 5.32
N SER A 174 -36.30 -4.76 6.27
CA SER A 174 -35.40 -5.10 7.38
C SER A 174 -34.06 -5.63 6.87
N LEU A 175 -34.10 -6.56 5.90
CA LEU A 175 -32.92 -7.15 5.29
C LEU A 175 -32.01 -6.08 4.67
N VAL A 176 -32.58 -5.16 3.88
CA VAL A 176 -31.84 -4.06 3.26
C VAL A 176 -31.25 -3.13 4.32
N ALA A 177 -32.04 -2.75 5.34
CA ALA A 177 -31.55 -1.89 6.43
C ALA A 177 -30.38 -2.54 7.19
N LEU A 178 -30.47 -3.83 7.49
CA LEU A 178 -29.40 -4.58 8.14
C LEU A 178 -28.18 -4.70 7.23
N THR A 179 -28.34 -5.01 5.94
CA THR A 179 -27.22 -5.07 4.99
C THR A 179 -26.50 -3.73 4.90
N VAL A 180 -27.23 -2.61 4.78
CA VAL A 180 -26.62 -1.26 4.75
C VAL A 180 -25.88 -0.98 6.06
N SER A 181 -26.49 -1.29 7.21
CA SER A 181 -25.85 -1.13 8.52
C SER A 181 -24.50 -1.85 8.60
N GLN A 182 -24.47 -3.13 8.20
CA GLN A 182 -23.27 -3.96 8.24
C GLN A 182 -22.18 -3.47 7.27
N VAL A 183 -22.57 -3.08 6.04
CA VAL A 183 -21.62 -2.52 5.06
C VAL A 183 -21.01 -1.20 5.57
N GLN A 184 -21.83 -0.31 6.15
CA GLN A 184 -21.32 0.93 6.74
C GLN A 184 -20.41 0.67 7.96
N ALA A 185 -20.71 -0.36 8.76
CA ALA A 185 -19.82 -0.81 9.84
C ALA A 185 -18.47 -1.29 9.31
N SER A 186 -18.43 -2.00 8.17
CA SER A 186 -17.18 -2.42 7.52
C SER A 186 -16.32 -1.22 7.08
N TRP A 187 -16.93 -0.13 6.59
CA TRP A 187 -16.19 1.10 6.27
C TRP A 187 -15.59 1.77 7.51
N LEU A 188 -16.36 1.82 8.61
CA LEU A 188 -15.84 2.34 9.88
C LEU A 188 -14.71 1.47 10.44
N GLN A 189 -14.81 0.14 10.28
CA GLN A 189 -13.76 -0.80 10.66
C GLN A 189 -12.47 -0.57 9.85
N HIS A 190 -12.59 -0.35 8.54
CA HIS A 190 -11.47 0.04 7.69
C HIS A 190 -10.80 1.33 8.20
N ASP A 191 -11.57 2.39 8.49
CA ASP A 191 -11.04 3.67 8.99
C ASP A 191 -10.25 3.51 10.31
N LEU A 192 -10.73 2.63 11.20
CA LEU A 192 -10.06 2.27 12.46
C LEU A 192 -8.71 1.58 12.22
N GLY A 193 -8.63 0.72 11.20
CA GLY A 193 -7.39 0.07 10.78
C GLY A 193 -6.31 1.06 10.33
N HIS A 194 -6.70 2.16 9.71
CA HIS A 194 -5.80 3.23 9.27
C HIS A 194 -5.40 4.24 10.36
N LEU A 195 -5.80 3.98 11.62
CA LEU A 195 -5.55 4.87 12.76
C LEU A 195 -6.14 6.28 12.56
N SER A 196 -7.13 6.42 11.69
CA SER A 196 -7.67 7.71 11.22
C SER A 196 -8.84 8.24 12.07
N VAL A 197 -9.24 7.51 13.11
CA VAL A 197 -10.42 7.81 13.95
C VAL A 197 -10.05 8.52 15.26
N PHE A 198 -9.01 8.05 15.96
CA PHE A 198 -8.57 8.65 17.24
C PHE A 198 -7.22 9.35 17.13
N ARG A 199 -7.06 10.44 17.90
CA ARG A 199 -5.79 11.21 17.96
C ARG A 199 -4.64 10.45 18.63
N LYS A 200 -4.92 9.56 19.59
CA LYS A 200 -3.88 8.76 20.28
C LYS A 200 -3.84 7.36 19.67
N THR A 201 -2.69 6.98 19.13
CA THR A 201 -2.43 5.66 18.53
C THR A 201 -2.74 4.50 19.47
N LYS A 202 -2.59 4.67 20.80
CA LYS A 202 -2.98 3.66 21.80
C LYS A 202 -4.44 3.23 21.70
N TRP A 203 -5.37 4.15 21.46
CA TRP A 203 -6.80 3.81 21.32
C TRP A 203 -7.09 3.17 19.98
N ASN A 204 -6.43 3.62 18.91
CA ASN A 204 -6.52 2.95 17.62
C ASN A 204 -5.96 1.52 17.71
N HIS A 205 -4.80 1.29 18.34
CA HIS A 205 -4.23 -0.06 18.52
C HIS A 205 -5.03 -0.92 19.49
N LEU A 206 -5.62 -0.35 20.54
CA LEU A 206 -6.50 -1.09 21.43
C LEU A 206 -7.76 -1.53 20.67
N LEU A 207 -8.39 -0.63 19.93
CA LEU A 207 -9.59 -0.96 19.14
C LEU A 207 -9.25 -1.86 17.94
N HIS A 208 -8.08 -1.69 17.33
CA HIS A 208 -7.61 -2.55 16.25
C HIS A 208 -7.25 -3.95 16.76
N LYS A 209 -6.55 -4.09 17.89
CA LYS A 209 -6.33 -5.40 18.54
C LYS A 209 -7.62 -6.02 19.08
N PHE A 210 -8.59 -5.20 19.46
CA PHE A 210 -9.95 -5.63 19.78
C PHE A 210 -10.69 -6.20 18.56
N VAL A 211 -10.28 -5.82 17.34
CA VAL A 211 -10.90 -6.22 16.06
C VAL A 211 -10.08 -7.27 15.26
N MET A 212 -8.77 -7.41 15.50
CA MET A 212 -7.82 -8.16 14.64
C MET A 212 -6.83 -9.04 15.44
N CYS A 213 -7.29 -9.78 16.45
CA CYS A 213 -6.48 -10.80 17.13
C CYS A 213 -7.19 -12.15 17.07
N HIS A 214 -6.65 -13.14 16.35
CA HIS A 214 -7.34 -14.38 15.95
C HIS A 214 -8.23 -15.10 16.99
N LEU A 215 -7.83 -15.18 18.27
CA LEU A 215 -8.65 -15.79 19.33
C LEU A 215 -9.74 -14.83 19.86
N ILE A 216 -9.42 -13.55 19.92
CA ILE A 216 -10.35 -12.47 20.27
C ILE A 216 -11.34 -12.26 19.11
N ASP A 217 -10.89 -12.36 17.86
CA ASP A 217 -11.72 -12.32 16.65
C ASP A 217 -12.70 -13.48 16.63
N LEU A 218 -12.25 -14.69 16.99
CA LEU A 218 -13.13 -15.83 17.17
C LEU A 218 -14.18 -15.56 18.25
N ALA A 219 -13.78 -15.04 19.40
CA ALA A 219 -14.71 -14.67 20.47
C ALA A 219 -15.72 -13.60 20.00
N TRP A 220 -15.29 -12.57 19.27
CA TRP A 220 -16.18 -11.53 18.75
C TRP A 220 -17.09 -12.03 17.63
N MET A 221 -16.59 -12.87 16.73
CA MET A 221 -17.43 -13.56 15.75
C MET A 221 -18.52 -14.36 16.48
N LEU A 222 -18.17 -15.10 17.53
CA LEU A 222 -19.15 -15.81 18.36
C LEU A 222 -20.16 -14.85 19.00
N THR A 223 -19.74 -13.69 19.53
CA THR A 223 -20.68 -12.71 20.07
C THR A 223 -21.62 -12.14 19.00
N PHE A 224 -21.15 -11.97 17.76
CA PHE A 224 -21.99 -11.55 16.65
C PHE A 224 -23.09 -12.59 16.38
N TYR A 225 -22.72 -13.87 16.27
CA TYR A 225 -23.69 -14.95 16.07
C TYR A 225 -24.67 -15.04 17.23
N ILE A 226 -24.19 -15.05 18.47
CA ILE A 226 -25.04 -15.08 19.67
C ILE A 226 -26.01 -13.90 19.66
N ARG A 227 -25.53 -12.68 19.42
CA ARG A 227 -26.37 -11.48 19.36
C ARG A 227 -27.40 -11.57 18.24
N PHE A 228 -26.99 -12.00 17.05
CA PHE A 228 -27.87 -12.11 15.90
C PHE A 228 -29.00 -13.13 16.16
N PHE A 229 -28.64 -14.35 16.57
CA PHE A 229 -29.62 -15.41 16.86
C PHE A 229 -30.52 -15.04 18.05
N TYR A 230 -30.00 -14.37 19.07
CA TYR A 230 -30.81 -13.87 20.19
C TYR A 230 -31.80 -12.78 19.75
N THR A 231 -31.33 -11.82 18.97
CA THR A 231 -32.11 -10.63 18.57
C THR A 231 -33.22 -10.99 17.57
N TYR A 232 -32.91 -11.81 16.57
CA TYR A 232 -33.85 -12.16 15.50
C TYR A 232 -34.55 -13.50 15.72
N GLY A 233 -34.02 -14.40 16.55
CA GLY A 233 -34.60 -15.73 16.77
C GLY A 233 -35.91 -15.72 17.56
N SER A 234 -36.21 -14.63 18.28
CA SER A 234 -37.54 -14.41 18.89
C SER A 234 -38.60 -13.95 17.88
N LEU A 235 -38.18 -13.43 16.72
CA LEU A 235 -39.06 -12.87 15.70
C LEU A 235 -39.26 -13.80 14.50
N LEU A 236 -38.24 -14.58 14.15
CA LEU A 236 -38.22 -15.42 12.96
C LEU A 236 -38.17 -16.91 13.32
N GLU A 237 -38.95 -17.72 12.59
CA GLU A 237 -38.79 -19.17 12.60
C GLU A 237 -37.40 -19.59 12.12
N ILE A 238 -36.90 -20.75 12.57
CA ILE A 238 -35.53 -21.22 12.29
C ILE A 238 -35.18 -21.17 10.79
N LYS A 239 -36.07 -21.63 9.91
CA LYS A 239 -35.83 -21.61 8.44
C LYS A 239 -35.69 -20.18 7.91
N SER A 240 -36.60 -19.29 8.30
CA SER A 240 -36.60 -17.89 7.90
C SER A 240 -35.42 -17.13 8.51
N LEU A 241 -35.00 -17.44 9.73
CA LEU A 241 -33.84 -16.88 10.40
C LEU A 241 -32.54 -17.24 9.68
N LEU A 242 -32.38 -18.51 9.30
CA LEU A 242 -31.24 -18.96 8.50
C LEU A 242 -31.25 -18.31 7.12
N ALA A 243 -32.39 -18.26 6.44
CA ALA A 243 -32.51 -17.59 5.14
C ALA A 243 -32.17 -16.09 5.27
N TYR A 244 -32.71 -15.40 6.27
CA TYR A 244 -32.41 -14.01 6.57
C TYR A 244 -30.91 -13.80 6.76
N TYR A 245 -30.26 -14.66 7.57
CA TYR A 245 -28.82 -14.66 7.78
C TYR A 245 -28.03 -14.79 6.48
N PHE A 246 -28.27 -15.87 5.72
CA PHE A 246 -27.50 -16.16 4.52
C PHE A 246 -27.67 -15.07 3.46
N ILE A 247 -28.89 -14.55 3.29
CA ILE A 247 -29.15 -13.52 2.29
C ILE A 247 -28.46 -12.21 2.68
N PHE A 248 -28.61 -11.71 3.93
CA PHE A 248 -27.98 -10.43 4.27
C PHE A 248 -26.45 -10.52 4.21
N ARG A 249 -25.87 -11.66 4.63
CA ARG A 249 -24.43 -11.92 4.51
C ARG A 249 -23.99 -11.98 3.05
N MET A 250 -24.75 -12.65 2.18
CA MET A 250 -24.44 -12.70 0.75
C MET A 250 -24.46 -11.29 0.13
N LEU A 251 -25.46 -10.47 0.47
CA LEU A 251 -25.57 -9.09 -0.02
C LEU A 251 -24.45 -8.19 0.52
N GLU A 252 -24.19 -8.23 1.83
CA GLU A 252 -23.11 -7.46 2.47
C GLU A 252 -21.74 -7.85 1.92
N SER A 253 -21.46 -9.14 1.83
CA SER A 253 -20.16 -9.65 1.37
C SER A 253 -19.95 -9.33 -0.11
N SER A 254 -21.02 -9.43 -0.92
CA SER A 254 -20.96 -9.05 -2.33
C SER A 254 -20.67 -7.54 -2.47
N TRP A 255 -21.40 -6.67 -1.77
CA TRP A 255 -21.14 -5.23 -1.77
C TRP A 255 -19.70 -4.94 -1.33
N PHE A 256 -19.27 -5.50 -0.21
CA PHE A 256 -17.91 -5.31 0.32
C PHE A 256 -16.83 -5.77 -0.66
N VAL A 257 -16.99 -6.95 -1.27
CA VAL A 257 -16.02 -7.49 -2.24
C VAL A 257 -15.93 -6.57 -3.46
N TRP A 258 -17.04 -6.18 -4.07
CA TRP A 258 -17.00 -5.30 -5.24
C TRP A 258 -16.30 -3.96 -4.96
N VAL A 259 -16.61 -3.33 -3.83
CA VAL A 259 -15.95 -2.07 -3.44
C VAL A 259 -14.48 -2.29 -3.08
N SER A 260 -14.14 -3.34 -2.32
CA SER A 260 -12.74 -3.59 -1.93
C SER A 260 -11.86 -3.99 -3.12
N GLN A 261 -12.37 -4.77 -4.07
CA GLN A 261 -11.62 -5.15 -5.28
C GLN A 261 -11.44 -3.96 -6.22
N MET A 262 -12.42 -3.06 -6.32
CA MET A 262 -12.30 -1.81 -7.08
C MET A 262 -11.12 -0.96 -6.60
N ASN A 263 -10.75 -1.05 -5.32
CA ASN A 263 -9.60 -0.34 -4.77
C ASN A 263 -8.25 -0.97 -5.15
N HIS A 264 -8.28 -2.17 -5.75
CA HIS A 264 -7.10 -2.95 -6.15
C HIS A 264 -7.09 -3.23 -7.65
N ILE A 265 -7.77 -2.41 -8.46
CA ILE A 265 -7.69 -2.50 -9.92
C ILE A 265 -6.20 -2.39 -10.31
N PRO A 266 -5.62 -3.46 -10.88
CA PRO A 266 -4.21 -3.44 -11.22
C PRO A 266 -4.01 -2.47 -12.37
N MET A 267 -3.10 -1.52 -12.16
CA MET A 267 -2.59 -0.69 -13.24
C MET A 267 -1.44 -1.44 -13.92
N ASP A 268 -1.27 -1.23 -15.23
CA ASP A 268 -0.24 -1.91 -16.01
C ASP A 268 1.17 -1.47 -15.56
N ILE A 269 1.80 -2.28 -14.70
CA ILE A 269 3.18 -2.11 -14.26
C ILE A 269 3.99 -3.29 -14.81
N TYR A 270 4.60 -3.09 -15.97
CA TYR A 270 5.36 -4.14 -16.65
C TYR A 270 6.72 -4.43 -15.99
N TYR A 271 7.39 -3.40 -15.47
CA TYR A 271 8.71 -3.48 -14.87
C TYR A 271 8.83 -2.51 -13.69
N ASP A 272 9.59 -2.90 -12.68
CA ASP A 272 9.92 -2.00 -11.57
C ASP A 272 10.94 -0.97 -12.07
N ASN A 273 10.45 0.24 -12.29
CA ASN A 273 11.23 1.37 -12.77
C ASN A 273 12.04 2.07 -11.69
N ASN A 274 12.00 1.56 -10.44
CA ASN A 274 12.60 2.24 -9.30
C ASN A 274 12.16 3.73 -9.27
N LEU A 275 10.87 3.99 -9.36
CA LEU A 275 10.32 5.35 -9.31
C LEU A 275 10.34 5.90 -7.89
N ASP A 276 10.14 7.21 -7.74
CA ASP A 276 9.92 7.79 -6.42
C ASP A 276 8.56 7.34 -5.86
N TRP A 277 8.45 7.37 -4.53
CA TRP A 277 7.26 6.86 -3.85
C TRP A 277 5.96 7.50 -4.33
N VAL A 278 5.98 8.80 -4.65
CA VAL A 278 4.80 9.56 -5.10
C VAL A 278 4.40 9.12 -6.50
N SER A 279 5.36 9.05 -7.43
CA SER A 279 5.14 8.51 -8.78
C SER A 279 4.56 7.11 -8.73
N THR A 280 5.10 6.23 -7.87
CA THR A 280 4.59 4.87 -7.69
C THR A 280 3.14 4.87 -7.19
N GLN A 281 2.79 5.70 -6.20
CA GLN A 281 1.40 5.78 -5.74
C GLN A 281 0.47 6.30 -6.85
N LEU A 282 0.86 7.35 -7.58
CA LEU A 282 0.04 7.94 -8.64
C LEU A 282 -0.17 7.01 -9.83
N GLN A 283 0.83 6.22 -10.22
CA GLN A 283 0.74 5.28 -11.34
C GLN A 283 0.01 3.98 -10.98
N ALA A 284 0.15 3.51 -9.74
CA ALA A 284 -0.41 2.24 -9.30
C ALA A 284 -1.86 2.34 -8.78
N THR A 285 -2.44 3.53 -8.73
CA THR A 285 -3.76 3.74 -8.13
C THR A 285 -4.71 4.46 -9.08
N CYS A 286 -6.00 4.18 -8.93
CA CYS A 286 -7.07 4.73 -9.75
C CYS A 286 -8.25 5.11 -8.87
N ASN A 287 -8.78 6.30 -9.08
CA ASN A 287 -9.99 6.75 -8.41
C ASN A 287 -11.26 6.32 -9.14
N VAL A 288 -12.35 6.33 -8.40
CA VAL A 288 -13.69 6.32 -8.98
C VAL A 288 -14.32 7.70 -8.84
N GLU A 289 -15.12 8.08 -9.83
CA GLU A 289 -15.77 9.40 -9.89
C GLU A 289 -16.43 9.78 -8.56
N GLN A 290 -16.26 11.04 -8.18
CA GLN A 290 -16.89 11.58 -7.00
C GLN A 290 -18.37 11.84 -7.25
N SER A 291 -19.22 11.36 -6.35
CA SER A 291 -20.63 11.75 -6.27
C SER A 291 -21.15 11.45 -4.86
N LEU A 292 -22.25 12.08 -4.44
CA LEU A 292 -22.87 11.78 -3.14
C LEU A 292 -23.18 10.28 -2.98
N PHE A 293 -23.60 9.64 -4.08
CA PHE A 293 -23.85 8.20 -4.09
C PHE A 293 -22.56 7.40 -3.96
N ASN A 294 -21.54 7.66 -4.78
CA ASN A 294 -20.29 6.90 -4.75
C ASN A 294 -19.55 7.06 -3.42
N ASP A 295 -19.52 8.27 -2.87
CA ASP A 295 -18.87 8.57 -1.59
C ASP A 295 -19.54 7.80 -0.42
N TRP A 296 -20.87 7.65 -0.46
CA TRP A 296 -21.62 6.86 0.53
C TRP A 296 -21.52 5.35 0.28
N PHE A 297 -21.71 4.92 -0.97
CA PHE A 297 -21.77 3.51 -1.38
C PHE A 297 -20.45 2.81 -1.16
N THR A 298 -19.34 3.49 -1.48
CA THR A 298 -17.99 2.94 -1.33
C THR A 298 -17.38 3.28 0.03
N GLY A 299 -18.06 4.08 0.87
CA GLY A 299 -17.49 4.57 2.11
C GLY A 299 -16.27 5.48 1.91
N HIS A 300 -16.25 6.27 0.82
CA HIS A 300 -15.16 7.13 0.32
C HIS A 300 -13.94 6.39 -0.21
N LEU A 301 -14.04 5.07 -0.42
CA LEU A 301 -12.98 4.29 -1.05
C LEU A 301 -12.83 4.60 -2.55
N ASN A 302 -13.72 5.40 -3.15
CA ASN A 302 -13.53 5.97 -4.47
C ASN A 302 -12.32 6.94 -4.58
N PHE A 303 -11.72 7.37 -3.47
CA PHE A 303 -10.54 8.23 -3.41
C PHE A 303 -9.23 7.45 -3.10
N GLN A 304 -8.89 6.45 -3.92
CA GLN A 304 -7.69 5.63 -3.74
C GLN A 304 -6.38 6.40 -3.87
N ILE A 305 -6.26 7.32 -4.81
CA ILE A 305 -5.06 8.14 -5.01
C ILE A 305 -4.76 8.91 -3.72
N GLU A 306 -5.74 9.63 -3.18
CA GLU A 306 -5.60 10.40 -1.95
C GLU A 306 -5.37 9.50 -0.73
N HIS A 307 -6.06 8.35 -0.68
CA HIS A 307 -5.85 7.35 0.35
C HIS A 307 -4.40 6.85 0.37
N HIS A 308 -3.82 6.53 -0.78
CA HIS A 308 -2.44 6.04 -0.88
C HIS A 308 -1.38 7.10 -0.60
N LEU A 309 -1.62 8.35 -1.03
CA LEU A 309 -0.74 9.48 -0.73
C LEU A 309 -0.80 9.91 0.74
N PHE A 310 -1.97 9.76 1.37
CA PHE A 310 -2.24 10.17 2.77
C PHE A 310 -2.98 9.08 3.55
N PRO A 311 -2.36 7.91 3.83
CA PRO A 311 -3.04 6.72 4.37
C PRO A 311 -3.59 6.86 5.79
N THR A 312 -3.29 7.97 6.45
CA THR A 312 -3.76 8.30 7.81
C THR A 312 -4.80 9.42 7.81
N MET A 313 -5.13 9.96 6.62
CA MET A 313 -6.14 11.01 6.46
C MET A 313 -7.53 10.43 6.74
N PRO A 314 -8.34 11.06 7.61
CA PRO A 314 -9.74 10.69 7.78
C PRO A 314 -10.54 10.87 6.48
N ARG A 315 -11.34 9.87 6.12
CA ARG A 315 -11.98 9.80 4.80
C ARG A 315 -12.86 10.98 4.39
N HIS A 316 -13.47 11.68 5.35
CA HIS A 316 -14.29 12.87 5.07
C HIS A 316 -13.47 14.09 4.58
N ASN A 317 -12.14 13.97 4.49
CA ASN A 317 -11.25 14.98 3.96
C ASN A 317 -10.67 14.65 2.57
N TYR A 318 -10.86 13.43 2.04
CA TYR A 318 -10.29 13.05 0.73
C TYR A 318 -10.73 13.98 -0.40
N TRP A 319 -12.03 14.27 -0.49
CA TRP A 319 -12.57 15.20 -1.49
C TRP A 319 -12.01 16.63 -1.38
N LYS A 320 -11.48 17.04 -0.23
CA LYS A 320 -10.86 18.36 -0.03
C LYS A 320 -9.44 18.41 -0.57
N VAL A 321 -8.71 17.29 -0.50
CA VAL A 321 -7.33 17.20 -0.99
C VAL A 321 -7.28 16.78 -2.47
N ALA A 322 -8.30 16.08 -2.98
CA ALA A 322 -8.35 15.63 -4.36
C ALA A 322 -8.12 16.73 -5.42
N PRO A 323 -8.70 17.95 -5.31
CA PRO A 323 -8.39 19.04 -6.25
C PRO A 323 -6.93 19.48 -6.22
N LEU A 324 -6.27 19.42 -5.06
CA LEU A 324 -4.87 19.77 -4.90
C LEU A 324 -3.96 18.71 -5.53
N VAL A 325 -4.29 17.42 -5.36
CA VAL A 325 -3.59 16.31 -6.03
C VAL A 325 -3.77 16.39 -7.54
N LYS A 326 -4.99 16.65 -8.03
CA LYS A 326 -5.25 16.90 -9.47
C LYS A 326 -4.38 18.03 -10.01
N SER A 327 -4.26 19.13 -9.27
CA SER A 327 -3.40 20.25 -9.67
C SER A 327 -1.92 19.88 -9.70
N LEU A 328 -1.46 19.05 -8.75
CA LEU A 328 -0.10 18.51 -8.74
C LEU A 328 0.14 17.63 -9.97
N CYS A 329 -0.77 16.69 -10.25
CA CYS A 329 -0.68 15.83 -11.43
C CYS A 329 -0.63 16.64 -12.72
N ALA A 330 -1.53 17.62 -12.89
CA ALA A 330 -1.55 18.50 -14.05
C ALA A 330 -0.25 19.30 -14.24
N LYS A 331 0.36 19.79 -13.15
CA LYS A 331 1.64 20.51 -13.18
C LYS A 331 2.79 19.66 -13.71
N HIS A 332 2.79 18.36 -13.40
CA HIS A 332 3.85 17.41 -13.77
C HIS A 332 3.51 16.58 -15.01
N GLY A 333 2.40 16.86 -15.70
CA GLY A 333 1.96 16.07 -16.85
C GLY A 333 1.62 14.62 -16.51
N ILE A 334 1.27 14.33 -15.26
CA ILE A 334 0.87 13.01 -14.79
C ILE A 334 -0.64 12.88 -14.98
N GLU A 335 -1.08 11.77 -15.55
CA GLU A 335 -2.50 11.48 -15.68
C GLU A 335 -3.12 11.19 -14.30
N TYR A 336 -4.16 11.94 -13.94
CA TYR A 336 -4.95 11.65 -12.74
C TYR A 336 -6.00 10.60 -13.08
N GLN A 337 -5.72 9.34 -12.73
CA GLN A 337 -6.55 8.18 -13.05
C GLN A 337 -7.90 8.25 -12.32
N CYS A 338 -9.00 8.35 -13.07
CA CYS A 338 -10.35 8.37 -12.52
C CYS A 338 -11.36 7.75 -13.49
N LYS A 339 -12.18 6.81 -13.01
CA LYS A 339 -13.12 6.05 -13.84
C LYS A 339 -14.55 6.08 -13.28
N PRO A 340 -15.59 5.92 -14.12
CA PRO A 340 -16.94 5.68 -13.64
C PRO A 340 -17.03 4.37 -12.83
N LEU A 341 -17.93 4.31 -11.85
CA LEU A 341 -18.05 3.17 -10.93
C LEU A 341 -18.28 1.84 -11.68
N LEU A 342 -19.17 1.82 -12.67
CA LEU A 342 -19.48 0.60 -13.43
C LEU A 342 -18.31 0.16 -14.30
N THR A 343 -17.56 1.11 -14.87
CA THR A 343 -16.33 0.81 -15.62
C THR A 343 -15.28 0.20 -14.70
N ALA A 344 -15.10 0.77 -13.51
CA ALA A 344 -14.17 0.23 -12.51
C ALA A 344 -14.53 -1.21 -12.11
N PHE A 345 -15.82 -1.53 -11.96
CA PHE A 345 -16.27 -2.91 -11.73
C PHE A 345 -16.05 -3.82 -12.94
N ALA A 346 -16.32 -3.36 -14.16
CA ALA A 346 -16.05 -4.14 -15.37
C ALA A 346 -14.57 -4.46 -15.52
N ASP A 347 -13.69 -3.51 -15.20
CA ASP A 347 -12.24 -3.67 -15.28
C ASP A 347 -11.72 -4.78 -14.35
N ILE A 348 -12.35 -5.01 -13.19
CA ILE A 348 -12.00 -6.14 -12.31
C ILE A 348 -12.22 -7.47 -13.04
N VAL A 349 -13.39 -7.63 -13.69
CA VAL A 349 -13.73 -8.86 -14.41
C VAL A 349 -12.81 -9.04 -15.62
N HIS A 350 -12.54 -7.96 -16.36
CA HIS A 350 -11.59 -8.00 -17.47
C HIS A 350 -10.17 -8.34 -17.00
N SER A 351 -9.72 -7.78 -15.89
CA SER A 351 -8.41 -8.08 -15.31
C SER A 351 -8.29 -9.55 -14.91
N LEU A 352 -9.34 -10.14 -14.32
CA LEU A 352 -9.36 -11.56 -13.99
C LEU A 352 -9.30 -12.43 -15.25
N LYS A 353 -10.07 -12.06 -16.29
CA LYS A 353 -10.04 -12.74 -17.58
C LYS A 353 -8.64 -12.67 -18.21
N ASN A 354 -8.05 -11.50 -18.30
CA ASN A 354 -6.71 -11.28 -18.88
C ASN A 354 -5.65 -12.06 -18.10
N SER A 355 -5.72 -12.04 -16.76
CA SER A 355 -4.79 -12.81 -15.92
C SER A 355 -4.93 -14.32 -16.14
N GLY A 356 -6.17 -14.80 -16.31
CA GLY A 356 -6.45 -16.20 -16.64
C GLY A 356 -5.91 -16.61 -18.01
N GLU A 357 -6.07 -15.75 -19.01
CA GLU A 357 -5.54 -15.96 -20.37
C GLU A 357 -4.00 -15.99 -20.38
N LEU A 358 -3.35 -15.04 -19.70
CA LEU A 358 -1.89 -15.01 -19.56
C LEU A 358 -1.34 -16.26 -18.85
N TRP A 359 -2.01 -16.69 -17.78
CA TRP A 359 -1.62 -17.91 -17.07
C TRP A 359 -1.78 -19.15 -17.94
N LEU A 360 -2.88 -19.25 -18.69
CA LEU A 360 -3.14 -20.37 -19.60
C LEU A 360 -2.10 -20.43 -20.71
N ASP A 361 -1.76 -19.29 -21.31
CA ASP A 361 -0.72 -19.21 -22.34
C ASP A 361 0.65 -19.65 -21.81
N ALA A 362 1.05 -19.13 -20.64
CA ALA A 362 2.30 -19.53 -19.99
C ALA A 362 2.33 -21.03 -19.66
N TYR A 363 1.21 -21.59 -19.18
CA TYR A 363 1.09 -23.01 -18.88
C TYR A 363 1.23 -23.87 -20.14
N LEU A 364 0.52 -23.51 -21.22
CA LEU A 364 0.56 -24.26 -22.49
C LEU A 364 1.91 -24.14 -23.20
N HIS A 365 2.53 -22.96 -23.20
CA HIS A 365 3.86 -22.75 -23.75
C HIS A 365 4.91 -23.60 -23.01
N LYS A 366 4.87 -23.59 -21.67
CA LYS A 366 5.74 -24.45 -20.83
C LYS A 366 5.52 -25.94 -21.13
N THR A 367 4.26 -26.37 -21.26
CA THR A 367 3.92 -27.76 -21.58
C THR A 367 4.43 -28.17 -22.97
N THR A 368 4.35 -27.26 -23.94
CA THR A 368 4.84 -27.49 -25.31
C THR A 368 6.37 -27.58 -25.35
N LEU A 369 7.08 -26.73 -24.59
CA LEU A 369 8.54 -26.81 -24.42
C LEU A 369 8.98 -28.13 -23.76
N MET A 370 8.31 -28.56 -22.69
CA MET A 370 8.61 -29.85 -22.04
C MET A 370 8.40 -31.03 -23.00
N ARG A 371 7.34 -30.97 -23.81
CA ARG A 371 7.03 -32.01 -24.80
C ARG A 371 8.03 -32.03 -25.97
N ARG A 372 8.58 -30.88 -26.36
CA ARG A 372 9.64 -30.78 -27.39
C ARG A 372 11.01 -31.27 -26.90
N ASN A 373 11.34 -31.04 -25.64
CA ASN A 373 12.65 -31.38 -25.07
C ASN A 373 12.71 -32.81 -24.49
N ASN A 374 11.63 -33.60 -24.60
CA ASN A 374 11.52 -34.97 -24.09
C ASN A 374 11.88 -35.13 -22.59
N THR A 375 11.82 -34.03 -21.83
CA THR A 375 12.03 -33.98 -20.39
C THR A 375 10.67 -34.11 -19.71
N PHE A 376 10.16 -35.34 -19.63
CA PHE A 376 8.97 -35.66 -18.83
C PHE A 376 9.33 -36.18 -17.43
N GLU A 377 10.61 -36.27 -17.11
CA GLU A 377 11.08 -36.67 -15.78
C GLU A 377 11.46 -35.47 -14.94
N LEU A 378 10.92 -35.50 -13.71
CA LEU A 378 11.21 -34.67 -12.55
C LEU A 378 10.68 -33.24 -12.63
N PHE A 379 9.57 -32.99 -11.94
CA PHE A 379 9.46 -31.99 -10.85
C PHE A 379 8.01 -32.00 -10.34
N SER A 380 7.64 -33.06 -9.63
CA SER A 380 6.37 -33.14 -8.91
C SER A 380 6.48 -32.71 -7.45
N ASN A 381 7.62 -32.17 -6.98
CA ASN A 381 7.85 -31.94 -5.54
C ASN A 381 8.87 -30.81 -5.23
N SER A 382 8.63 -29.58 -5.68
CA SER A 382 9.31 -28.43 -5.04
C SER A 382 8.44 -27.17 -5.08
N GLU A 383 7.94 -26.76 -3.91
CA GLU A 383 7.18 -25.54 -3.66
C GLU A 383 8.02 -24.24 -3.73
N GLU A 384 9.21 -24.25 -4.35
CA GLU A 384 10.10 -23.09 -4.37
C GLU A 384 10.18 -22.39 -5.74
N GLU A 385 9.78 -21.12 -5.71
CA GLU A 385 10.14 -19.98 -6.57
C GLU A 385 9.49 -19.82 -7.97
N PRO A 386 8.42 -19.03 -8.08
CA PRO A 386 7.94 -18.50 -9.36
C PRO A 386 8.82 -17.38 -9.95
N ARG A 387 9.81 -16.84 -9.21
CA ARG A 387 10.62 -15.69 -9.68
C ARG A 387 11.74 -16.06 -10.66
N ARG A 388 12.35 -17.25 -10.58
CA ARG A 388 13.40 -17.64 -11.53
C ARG A 388 12.88 -18.09 -12.90
N GLN A 389 11.57 -18.33 -13.04
CA GLN A 389 11.01 -18.90 -14.28
C GLN A 389 10.74 -17.87 -15.37
N LEU A 390 10.68 -16.57 -15.06
CA LEU A 390 10.48 -15.51 -16.06
C LEU A 390 11.80 -15.07 -16.70
N ASP A 391 12.89 -15.02 -15.94
CA ASP A 391 14.21 -14.60 -16.45
C ASP A 391 14.77 -15.56 -17.51
N VAL A 392 14.44 -16.85 -17.45
CA VAL A 392 14.86 -17.84 -18.46
C VAL A 392 14.04 -17.72 -19.75
N ILE A 393 12.83 -17.15 -19.69
CA ILE A 393 11.93 -17.04 -20.86
C ILE A 393 12.18 -15.73 -21.63
N TYR A 394 12.61 -14.65 -20.96
CA TYR A 394 12.84 -13.33 -21.58
C TYR A 394 14.28 -12.81 -21.48
N GLY A 395 15.15 -13.43 -20.69
CA GLY A 395 16.56 -13.05 -20.54
C GLY A 395 17.48 -13.80 -21.50
N GLY A 396 17.48 -13.40 -22.76
CA GLY A 396 18.58 -13.75 -23.67
C GLY A 396 19.83 -12.95 -23.30
N GLU A 397 20.88 -13.62 -22.85
CA GLU A 397 22.22 -13.04 -22.71
C GLU A 397 22.68 -12.48 -24.07
N VAL A 398 22.71 -11.16 -24.21
CA VAL A 398 23.57 -10.52 -25.23
C VAL A 398 24.98 -10.53 -24.66
N THR A 399 25.72 -11.60 -24.91
CA THR A 399 27.16 -11.60 -24.64
C THR A 399 27.87 -10.70 -25.65
N ALA A 400 28.68 -9.79 -25.12
CA ALA A 400 29.56 -8.94 -25.90
C ALA A 400 30.64 -9.80 -26.56
N GLY A 401 30.39 -10.25 -27.79
CA GLY A 401 31.34 -11.10 -28.55
C GLY A 401 31.20 -11.01 -30.07
N ASP A 402 29.99 -10.79 -30.60
CA ASP A 402 29.75 -10.89 -32.05
C ASP A 402 29.66 -9.52 -32.75
N ARG A 403 30.61 -8.62 -32.44
CA ARG A 403 30.99 -7.58 -33.40
C ARG A 403 32.10 -8.14 -34.27
N ILE A 404 31.93 -7.98 -35.58
CA ILE A 404 32.84 -8.34 -36.67
C ILE A 404 32.55 -9.72 -37.27
N LYS A 405 31.56 -9.77 -38.16
CA LYS A 405 31.70 -10.25 -39.54
C LYS A 405 30.40 -9.96 -40.30
N GLN A 406 30.55 -9.72 -41.60
CA GLN A 406 29.51 -9.39 -42.58
C GLN A 406 29.19 -7.89 -42.70
N GLY A 407 30.23 -7.12 -43.00
CA GLY A 407 30.14 -6.24 -44.16
C GLY A 407 30.40 -7.04 -45.43
N GLU A 408 29.87 -6.54 -46.54
CA GLU A 408 30.01 -6.99 -47.94
C GLU A 408 28.91 -7.93 -48.47
N GLY A 409 28.17 -7.43 -49.48
CA GLY A 409 27.46 -8.26 -50.45
C GLY A 409 26.06 -7.81 -50.87
N GLU A 410 25.99 -6.99 -51.93
CA GLU A 410 24.97 -7.03 -53.01
C GLU A 410 23.49 -6.70 -52.65
N ALA A 411 22.94 -5.53 -52.96
CA ALA A 411 22.54 -4.97 -54.27
C ALA A 411 21.32 -5.65 -54.96
N ARG A 412 20.20 -4.89 -54.96
CA ARG A 412 19.08 -4.81 -55.94
C ARG A 412 18.14 -6.01 -56.11
N ASP A 413 16.87 -5.82 -55.75
CA ASP A 413 15.75 -5.79 -56.72
C ASP A 413 14.53 -5.07 -56.11
N GLY A 414 13.80 -4.31 -56.93
CA GLY A 414 12.71 -3.44 -56.53
C GLY A 414 11.32 -4.07 -56.68
N ARG A 415 10.43 -3.74 -55.75
CA ARG A 415 8.98 -3.56 -56.01
C ARG A 415 8.31 -2.77 -54.88
N PRO A 416 7.26 -1.98 -55.17
CA PRO A 416 6.81 -0.88 -54.30
C PRO A 416 5.85 -1.33 -53.20
N GLU A 417 5.91 -0.62 -52.06
CA GLU A 417 4.98 -0.74 -50.94
C GLU A 417 3.54 -0.37 -51.31
N PRO A 418 2.52 -1.09 -50.79
CA PRO A 418 1.14 -0.63 -50.81
C PRO A 418 0.86 0.30 -49.62
N LYS A 419 0.45 1.54 -49.94
CA LYS A 419 -0.10 2.52 -49.00
C LYS A 419 -1.42 2.02 -48.40
N HIS A 420 -1.52 1.97 -47.07
CA HIS A 420 -2.80 1.82 -46.38
C HIS A 420 -3.48 3.19 -46.17
N PRO A 421 -4.79 3.34 -46.45
CA PRO A 421 -5.50 4.59 -46.31
C PRO A 421 -5.99 4.82 -44.87
N ALA A 422 -5.93 6.09 -44.46
CA ALA A 422 -6.53 6.60 -43.24
C ALA A 422 -8.06 6.54 -43.33
N ALA A 423 -8.70 5.85 -42.38
CA ALA A 423 -10.14 5.93 -42.17
C ALA A 423 -10.42 7.03 -41.13
N SER A 424 -11.01 8.10 -41.63
CA SER A 424 -11.78 9.08 -40.86
C SER A 424 -13.22 8.58 -40.72
N ILE A 425 -14.07 9.41 -40.08
CA ILE A 425 -15.55 9.45 -40.08
C ILE A 425 -16.16 8.92 -38.76
N PRO A 426 -17.30 9.45 -38.27
CA PRO A 426 -17.85 10.82 -38.27
C PRO A 426 -18.00 11.42 -36.86
#